data_AF-A0A257LUX4-F1
#
_entry.id   AF-A0A257LUX4-F1
#
_cell.length_a   1.000
_cell.length_b   1.000
_cell.length_c   1.000
_cell.angle_alpha   90.00
_cell.angle_beta   90.00
_cell.angle_gamma   90.00
#
_symmetry.space_group_name_H-M   'P 1'
#
loop_
_entity.id
_entity.type
_entity.pdbx_description
1 polymer ?
#
loop_
_entity_poly.entity_id
_entity_poly.type
_entity_poly.pdbx_seq_one_letter_code
_entity_poly.pdbx_strand_id
1 'polypeptide(L)'
;MITVACLACICVVAGIIEFLLHIRKLNLLNIRIVVNGSRGKSSVTRLIAAGLRAAGVKVFAKTTGTAPRMIYPDSNEAPINRRGNPNIIEQRYVVNEAVRVGATAMVIECMSIRPELQRVEVQRLINSTIYVITNVRSDHLEVMGPTIEDAATAMLEAAPKHAIIMTAEDRIFQYM
;
A
#
# COMPACT_ATOMS: atom_id res chain seq x y z
N MET A 1 29.51 -13.97 23.85
CA MET A 1 28.10 -13.82 24.28
C MET A 1 27.70 -12.35 24.49
N ILE A 2 28.45 -11.56 25.28
CA ILE A 2 28.17 -10.13 25.50
C ILE A 2 28.18 -9.32 24.19
N THR A 3 29.17 -9.53 23.31
CA THR A 3 29.28 -8.81 22.02
C THR A 3 28.09 -9.05 21.10
N VAL A 4 27.64 -10.31 20.98
CA VAL A 4 26.45 -10.68 20.19
C VAL A 4 25.19 -10.04 20.78
N ALA A 5 25.06 -10.03 22.11
CA ALA A 5 23.93 -9.37 22.77
C ALA A 5 23.93 -7.86 22.53
N CYS A 6 25.10 -7.19 22.60
CA CYS A 6 25.22 -5.76 22.30
C CYS A 6 24.84 -5.45 20.85
N LEU A 7 25.32 -6.23 19.88
CA LEU A 7 24.97 -6.06 18.47
C LEU A 7 23.47 -6.28 18.22
N ALA A 8 22.88 -7.30 18.84
CA ALA A 8 21.44 -7.55 18.75
C ALA A 8 20.64 -6.36 19.31
N CYS A 9 21.04 -5.81 20.47
CA CYS A 9 20.41 -4.63 21.05
C CYS A 9 20.51 -3.41 20.13
N ILE A 10 21.67 -3.16 19.51
CA ILE A 10 21.85 -2.05 18.56
C ILE A 10 20.92 -2.20 17.36
N CYS A 11 20.83 -3.40 16.77
CA CYS A 11 19.93 -3.67 15.64
C CYS A 11 18.46 -3.45 16.02
N VAL A 12 18.03 -3.89 17.20
CA VAL A 12 16.66 -3.68 17.69
C VAL A 12 16.37 -2.19 17.88
N VAL A 13 17.26 -1.45 18.53
CA VAL A 13 17.10 -0.01 18.74
C VAL A 13 17.05 0.74 17.40
N ALA A 14 17.95 0.41 16.47
CA ALA A 14 17.95 1.00 15.14
C ALA A 14 16.63 0.72 14.38
N GLY A 15 16.12 -0.51 14.44
CA GLY A 15 14.84 -0.88 13.85
C GLY A 15 13.65 -0.14 14.46
N ILE A 16 13.65 0.07 15.77
CA ILE A 16 12.62 0.87 16.46
C ILE A 16 12.67 2.32 15.99
N ILE A 17 13.87 2.93 15.96
CA ILE A 17 14.04 4.32 15.49
C ILE A 17 13.54 4.47 14.05
N GLU A 18 13.93 3.55 13.18
CA GLU A 18 13.51 3.52 11.79
C GLU A 18 11.98 3.44 11.65
N PHE A 19 11.35 2.55 12.41
CA PHE A 19 9.91 2.38 12.42
C PHE A 19 9.18 3.64 12.89
N LEU A 20 9.67 4.28 13.96
CA LEU A 20 9.09 5.54 14.46
C LEU A 20 9.24 6.68 13.46
N LEU A 21 10.38 6.78 12.78
CA LEU A 21 10.59 7.75 11.71
C LEU A 21 9.67 7.50 10.51
N HIS A 22 9.42 6.23 10.18
CA HIS A 22 8.47 5.87 9.14
C HIS A 22 7.04 6.30 9.49
N ILE A 23 6.58 6.03 10.72
CA ILE A 23 5.27 6.49 11.19
C ILE A 23 5.14 8.01 11.09
N ARG A 24 6.17 8.76 11.50
CA ARG A 24 6.16 10.23 11.39
C ARG A 24 5.96 10.69 9.95
N LYS A 25 6.58 10.03 8.97
CA LYS A 25 6.41 10.33 7.55
C LYS A 25 4.99 10.00 7.05
N LEU A 26 4.44 8.86 7.46
CA LEU A 26 3.04 8.52 7.15
C LEU A 26 2.07 9.58 7.67
N ASN A 27 2.33 10.15 8.85
CA ASN A 27 1.49 11.20 9.42
C ASN A 27 1.53 12.53 8.66
N LEU A 28 2.53 12.76 7.80
CA LEU A 28 2.55 13.93 6.89
C LEU A 28 1.64 13.73 5.67
N LEU A 29 1.29 12.48 5.37
CA LEU A 29 0.39 12.11 4.27
C LEU A 29 -1.00 11.92 4.86
N ASN A 30 -1.79 12.98 4.94
CA ASN A 30 -3.12 12.98 5.59
C ASN A 30 -4.11 12.01 4.92
N ILE A 31 -3.99 11.84 3.61
CA ILE A 31 -4.82 10.93 2.83
C ILE A 31 -3.93 9.80 2.31
N ARG A 32 -4.20 8.56 2.71
CA ARG A 32 -3.43 7.39 2.27
C ARG A 32 -4.40 6.35 1.75
N ILE A 33 -4.50 6.27 0.43
CA ILE A 33 -5.42 5.38 -0.27
C ILE A 33 -4.63 4.16 -0.75
N VAL A 34 -5.09 2.98 -0.37
CA VAL A 34 -4.61 1.72 -0.96
C VAL A 34 -5.70 1.17 -1.86
N VAL A 35 -5.35 0.82 -3.09
CA VAL A 35 -6.24 0.21 -4.08
C VAL A 35 -5.88 -1.27 -4.23
N ASN A 36 -6.77 -2.13 -3.76
CA ASN A 36 -6.67 -3.58 -3.84
C ASN A 36 -7.77 -4.18 -4.75
N GLY A 37 -7.73 -5.49 -4.93
CA GLY A 37 -8.62 -6.28 -5.78
C GLY A 37 -7.87 -7.06 -6.84
N SER A 38 -8.56 -7.99 -7.50
CA SER A 38 -7.92 -8.89 -8.48
C SER A 38 -7.48 -8.12 -9.73
N ARG A 39 -8.35 -7.29 -10.32
CA ARG A 39 -8.07 -6.57 -11.59
C ARG A 39 -8.38 -5.08 -11.50
N GLY A 40 -7.77 -4.29 -12.38
CA GLY A 40 -8.09 -2.87 -12.55
C GLY A 40 -7.45 -1.92 -11.53
N LYS A 41 -6.66 -2.44 -10.59
CA LYS A 41 -6.00 -1.64 -9.55
C LYS A 41 -5.18 -0.48 -10.12
N SER A 42 -4.28 -0.72 -11.08
CA SER A 42 -3.45 0.36 -11.67
C SER A 42 -4.28 1.48 -12.30
N SER A 43 -5.37 1.13 -13.01
CA SER A 43 -6.25 2.12 -13.64
C SER A 43 -7.01 2.92 -12.61
N VAL A 44 -7.57 2.26 -11.59
CA VAL A 44 -8.30 2.93 -10.49
C VAL A 44 -7.35 3.82 -9.68
N THR A 45 -6.12 3.37 -9.37
CA THR A 45 -5.09 4.20 -8.73
C THR A 45 -4.83 5.48 -9.51
N ARG A 46 -4.67 5.39 -10.84
CA ARG A 46 -4.47 6.57 -11.70
C ARG A 46 -5.69 7.49 -11.71
N LEU A 47 -6.90 6.94 -11.79
CA LEU A 47 -8.15 7.71 -11.78
C LEU A 47 -8.34 8.47 -10.46
N ILE A 48 -8.14 7.80 -9.32
CA ILE A 48 -8.23 8.44 -7.99
C ILE A 48 -7.17 9.54 -7.86
N ALA A 49 -5.93 9.27 -8.27
CA ALA A 49 -4.87 10.27 -8.24
C ALA A 49 -5.18 11.47 -9.15
N ALA A 50 -5.69 11.25 -10.36
CA ALA A 50 -6.09 12.32 -11.27
C ALA A 50 -7.24 13.16 -10.68
N GLY A 51 -8.25 12.52 -10.09
CA GLY A 51 -9.36 13.22 -9.43
C GLY A 51 -8.91 14.07 -8.24
N LEU A 52 -8.05 13.52 -7.37
CA LEU A 52 -7.47 14.27 -6.25
C LEU A 52 -6.64 15.47 -6.74
N ARG A 53 -5.83 15.29 -7.79
CA ARG A 53 -5.04 16.37 -8.38
C ARG A 53 -5.92 17.46 -8.97
N ALA A 54 -6.98 17.08 -9.69
CA ALA A 54 -7.96 18.03 -10.24
C ALA A 54 -8.69 18.82 -9.13
N ALA A 55 -8.85 18.23 -7.95
CA ALA A 55 -9.36 18.90 -6.75
C ALA A 55 -8.30 19.75 -6.00
N GLY A 56 -7.10 19.93 -6.57
CA GLY A 56 -6.03 20.74 -5.97
C GLY A 56 -5.19 20.02 -4.90
N VAL A 57 -5.36 18.71 -4.72
CA VAL A 57 -4.59 17.94 -3.74
C VAL A 57 -3.21 17.57 -4.30
N LYS A 58 -2.16 17.82 -3.51
CA LYS A 58 -0.79 17.36 -3.82
C LYS A 58 -0.68 15.86 -3.58
N VAL A 59 -1.06 15.09 -4.59
CA VAL A 59 -1.12 13.63 -4.51
C VAL A 59 0.07 12.98 -5.21
N PHE A 60 0.71 12.05 -4.50
CA PHE A 60 1.68 11.12 -5.07
C PHE A 60 0.98 9.78 -5.33
N ALA A 61 1.26 9.12 -6.45
CA ALA A 61 0.68 7.81 -6.71
C ALA A 61 1.71 6.77 -7.18
N LYS A 62 1.36 5.50 -6.98
CA LYS A 62 2.22 4.39 -7.36
C LYS A 62 1.43 3.21 -7.90
N THR A 63 1.80 2.73 -9.09
CA THR A 63 1.21 1.55 -9.74
C THR A 63 2.24 0.43 -9.86
N THR A 64 1.79 -0.83 -9.85
CA THR A 64 2.62 -2.04 -9.87
C THR A 64 2.35 -2.99 -11.03
N GLY A 65 1.50 -2.58 -11.99
CA GLY A 65 1.24 -3.36 -13.20
C GLY A 65 2.48 -3.57 -14.08
N THR A 66 2.28 -3.92 -15.36
CA THR A 66 3.34 -4.34 -16.31
C THR A 66 4.58 -3.44 -16.30
N ALA A 67 4.39 -2.13 -16.17
CA ALA A 67 5.46 -1.17 -15.93
C ALA A 67 5.15 -0.40 -14.63
N PRO A 68 5.83 -0.70 -13.51
CA PRO A 68 5.63 0.03 -12.26
C PRO A 68 6.11 1.47 -12.35
N ARG A 69 5.29 2.39 -11.85
CA ARG A 69 5.48 3.83 -11.99
C ARG A 69 5.24 4.54 -10.67
N MET A 70 6.06 5.53 -10.39
CA MET A 70 5.77 6.62 -9.47
C MET A 70 5.18 7.77 -10.27
N ILE A 71 4.10 8.35 -9.78
CA ILE A 71 3.35 9.44 -10.42
C ILE A 71 3.38 10.61 -9.45
N TYR A 72 4.03 11.68 -9.86
CA TYR A 72 4.29 12.83 -9.01
C TYR A 72 3.09 13.80 -8.97
N PRO A 73 3.07 14.76 -8.01
CA PRO A 73 1.99 15.74 -7.90
C PRO A 73 1.79 16.60 -9.16
N ASP A 74 2.86 16.83 -9.92
CA ASP A 74 2.87 17.55 -11.21
C ASP A 74 2.43 16.68 -12.41
N SER A 75 2.04 15.43 -12.17
CA SER A 75 1.66 14.42 -13.18
C SER A 75 2.83 13.76 -13.93
N ASN A 76 4.09 14.12 -13.63
CA ASN A 76 5.22 13.42 -14.23
C ASN A 76 5.27 11.97 -13.72
N GLU A 77 5.69 11.03 -14.58
CA GLU A 77 5.85 9.63 -14.21
C GLU A 77 7.32 9.21 -14.28
N ALA A 78 7.82 8.52 -13.25
CA ALA A 78 9.13 7.87 -13.26
C ALA A 78 8.98 6.35 -13.09
N PRO A 79 9.81 5.54 -13.76
CA PRO A 79 9.85 4.10 -13.49
C PRO A 79 10.35 3.83 -12.06
N ILE A 80 9.83 2.77 -11.43
CA ILE A 80 10.40 2.28 -10.16
C ILE A 80 11.66 1.48 -10.49
N ASN A 81 12.82 2.03 -10.15
CA ASN A 81 14.09 1.35 -10.33
C ASN A 81 14.29 0.34 -9.18
N ARG A 82 14.36 -0.95 -9.51
CA ARG A 82 14.49 -2.03 -8.54
C ARG A 82 15.78 -2.82 -8.75
N ARG A 83 16.45 -3.17 -7.65
CA ARG A 83 17.50 -4.19 -7.64
C ARG A 83 16.86 -5.51 -7.22
N GLY A 84 16.39 -6.28 -8.19
CA GLY A 84 15.78 -7.60 -7.96
C GLY A 84 14.26 -7.64 -8.10
N ASN A 85 13.63 -8.65 -7.50
CA ASN A 85 12.19 -8.88 -7.59
C ASN A 85 11.38 -7.84 -6.79
N PRO A 86 10.10 -7.60 -7.15
CA PRO A 86 9.20 -6.76 -6.38
C PRO A 86 9.12 -7.20 -4.91
N ASN A 87 9.12 -6.23 -3.99
CA ASN A 87 9.10 -6.48 -2.56
C ASN A 87 8.36 -5.36 -1.84
N ILE A 88 7.47 -5.70 -0.90
CA ILE A 88 6.68 -4.73 -0.13
C ILE A 88 7.55 -3.71 0.62
N ILE A 89 8.80 -4.04 0.96
CA ILE A 89 9.74 -3.14 1.62
C ILE A 89 9.98 -1.87 0.77
N GLU A 90 9.81 -1.93 -0.55
CA GLU A 90 9.89 -0.76 -1.43
C GLU A 90 8.91 0.35 -1.05
N GLN A 91 7.80 0.01 -0.38
CA GLN A 91 6.80 0.98 0.07
C GLN A 91 7.38 1.99 1.05
N ARG A 92 8.43 1.64 1.80
CA ARG A 92 9.16 2.60 2.65
C ARG A 92 9.83 3.70 1.82
N TYR A 93 10.42 3.32 0.68
CA TYR A 93 11.01 4.28 -0.25
C TYR A 93 9.93 5.14 -0.92
N VAL A 94 8.82 4.53 -1.34
CA VAL A 94 7.67 5.23 -1.93
C VAL A 94 7.12 6.31 -0.97
N VAL A 95 6.94 5.98 0.32
CA VAL A 95 6.51 6.95 1.34
C VAL A 95 7.54 8.06 1.52
N ASN A 96 8.83 7.72 1.58
CA ASN A 96 9.89 8.72 1.69
C ASN A 96 9.87 9.71 0.52
N GLU A 97 9.71 9.17 -0.70
CA GLU A 97 9.67 9.95 -1.93
C GLU A 97 8.45 10.89 -1.96
N ALA A 98 7.27 10.38 -1.61
CA ALA A 98 6.04 11.17 -1.52
C ALA A 98 6.19 12.36 -0.57
N VAL A 99 6.75 12.12 0.63
CA VAL A 99 7.03 13.19 1.60
C VAL A 99 8.09 14.16 1.08
N ARG A 100 9.16 13.67 0.45
CA ARG A 100 10.25 14.51 -0.09
C ARG A 100 9.73 15.51 -1.13
N VAL A 101 8.78 15.11 -1.96
CA VAL A 101 8.17 16.00 -2.96
C VAL A 101 7.02 16.84 -2.42
N GLY A 102 6.80 16.82 -1.09
CA GLY A 102 5.78 17.65 -0.44
C GLY A 102 4.34 17.22 -0.73
N ALA A 103 4.12 15.94 -1.05
CA ALA A 103 2.77 15.42 -1.18
C ALA A 103 2.06 15.40 0.18
N THR A 104 0.75 15.64 0.17
CA THR A 104 -0.13 15.55 1.35
C THR A 104 -1.10 14.37 1.25
N ALA A 105 -1.17 13.75 0.08
CA ALA A 105 -1.94 12.55 -0.19
C ALA A 105 -1.09 11.52 -0.94
N MET A 106 -1.39 10.24 -0.74
CA MET A 106 -0.85 9.16 -1.54
C MET A 106 -1.92 8.17 -1.99
N VAL A 107 -1.80 7.66 -3.20
CA VAL A 107 -2.64 6.57 -3.74
C VAL A 107 -1.73 5.47 -4.25
N ILE A 108 -1.79 4.29 -3.64
CA ILE A 108 -0.94 3.18 -4.06
C ILE A 108 -1.76 1.96 -4.44
N GLU A 109 -1.30 1.27 -5.46
CA GLU A 109 -1.75 -0.08 -5.78
C GLU A 109 -1.15 -1.09 -4.80
N CYS A 110 -1.99 -1.98 -4.26
CA CYS A 110 -1.57 -3.14 -3.48
C CYS A 110 -0.82 -4.14 -4.37
N MET A 111 0.40 -4.52 -3.99
CA MET A 111 1.21 -5.48 -4.73
C MET A 111 1.11 -6.90 -4.20
N SER A 112 0.71 -7.05 -2.94
CA SER A 112 0.83 -8.31 -2.22
C SER A 112 -0.27 -9.27 -2.58
N ILE A 113 0.11 -10.48 -2.99
CA ILE A 113 -0.86 -11.58 -3.18
C ILE A 113 -1.07 -12.31 -1.86
N ARG A 114 0.00 -12.58 -1.09
CA ARG A 114 -0.11 -13.30 0.19
C ARG A 114 -0.89 -12.49 1.23
N PRO A 115 -1.91 -13.08 1.90
CA PRO A 115 -2.71 -12.37 2.91
C PRO A 115 -1.88 -11.72 4.03
N GLU A 116 -0.81 -12.36 4.49
CA GLU A 116 0.05 -11.82 5.55
C GLU A 116 0.82 -10.59 5.07
N LEU A 117 1.33 -10.64 3.83
CA LEU A 117 2.05 -9.51 3.23
C LEU A 117 1.10 -8.35 2.92
N GLN A 118 -0.14 -8.63 2.51
CA GLN A 118 -1.17 -7.60 2.36
C GLN A 118 -1.42 -6.88 3.70
N ARG A 119 -1.64 -7.63 4.79
CA ARG A 119 -1.82 -7.01 6.12
C ARG A 119 -0.63 -6.12 6.50
N VAL A 120 0.61 -6.57 6.27
CA VAL A 120 1.80 -5.76 6.56
C VAL A 120 1.88 -4.53 5.66
N GLU A 121 1.67 -4.68 4.36
CA GLU A 121 1.70 -3.58 3.39
C GLU A 121 0.69 -2.50 3.76
N VAL A 122 -0.57 -2.89 3.98
CA VAL A 122 -1.68 -1.96 4.17
C VAL A 122 -1.71 -1.40 5.59
N GLN A 123 -1.48 -2.21 6.63
CA GLN A 123 -1.61 -1.78 8.03
C GLN A 123 -0.34 -1.21 8.63
N ARG A 124 0.85 -1.60 8.13
CA ARG A 124 2.13 -1.19 8.73
C ARG A 124 2.93 -0.28 7.83
N LEU A 125 3.09 -0.64 6.56
CA LEU A 125 3.93 0.14 5.64
C LEU A 125 3.22 1.39 5.14
N ILE A 126 1.90 1.34 4.96
CA ILE A 126 1.11 2.46 4.43
C ILE A 126 0.13 3.00 5.44
N ASN A 127 -0.40 2.15 6.32
CA ASN A 127 -1.40 2.50 7.33
C ASN A 127 -2.54 3.31 6.70
N SER A 128 -3.19 2.74 5.69
CA SER A 128 -4.14 3.43 4.81
C SER A 128 -5.32 4.04 5.57
N THR A 129 -5.72 5.26 5.21
CA THR A 129 -6.94 5.90 5.72
C THR A 129 -8.17 5.49 4.92
N ILE A 130 -7.99 5.15 3.63
CA ILE A 130 -9.04 4.65 2.75
C ILE A 130 -8.51 3.40 2.07
N TYR A 131 -9.32 2.36 2.08
CA TYR A 131 -9.00 1.07 1.49
C TYR A 131 -10.03 0.73 0.41
N VAL A 132 -9.59 0.75 -0.84
CA VAL A 132 -10.44 0.52 -2.00
C VAL A 132 -10.31 -0.93 -2.44
N ILE A 133 -11.43 -1.62 -2.61
CA ILE A 133 -11.47 -2.95 -3.24
C ILE A 133 -12.18 -2.82 -4.59
N THR A 134 -11.45 -3.10 -5.67
CA THR A 134 -11.95 -2.92 -7.04
C THR A 134 -12.84 -4.06 -7.51
N ASN A 135 -12.51 -5.30 -7.16
CA ASN A 135 -13.25 -6.53 -7.44
C ASN A 135 -12.54 -7.71 -6.77
N VAL A 136 -13.26 -8.81 -6.59
CA VAL A 136 -12.68 -10.10 -6.18
C VAL A 136 -13.04 -11.14 -7.23
N ARG A 137 -12.01 -11.80 -7.76
CA ARG A 137 -12.09 -12.84 -8.78
C ARG A 137 -11.28 -14.05 -8.35
N SER A 138 -11.54 -15.19 -8.98
CA SER A 138 -10.74 -16.41 -8.85
C SER A 138 -9.35 -16.23 -9.46
N ASP A 139 -8.48 -15.55 -8.73
CA ASP A 139 -7.11 -15.24 -9.11
C ASP A 139 -6.22 -15.55 -7.91
N HIS A 140 -5.15 -16.31 -8.13
CA HIS A 140 -4.23 -16.74 -7.09
C HIS A 140 -4.87 -17.42 -5.86
N LEU A 141 -5.94 -18.21 -6.04
CA LEU A 141 -6.64 -18.90 -4.96
C LEU A 141 -5.73 -19.89 -4.21
N GLU A 142 -4.73 -20.43 -4.87
CA GLU A 142 -3.69 -21.25 -4.24
C GLU A 142 -2.86 -20.50 -3.18
N VAL A 143 -2.89 -19.17 -3.20
CA VAL A 143 -2.19 -18.28 -2.26
C VAL A 143 -3.17 -17.53 -1.34
N MET A 144 -4.30 -17.10 -1.89
CA MET A 144 -5.30 -16.26 -1.22
C MET A 144 -6.30 -17.06 -0.38
N GLY A 145 -6.46 -18.34 -0.67
CA GLY A 145 -7.47 -19.21 -0.08
C GLY A 145 -8.30 -19.90 -1.18
N PRO A 146 -8.80 -21.11 -0.93
CA PRO A 146 -9.34 -22.00 -1.97
C PRO A 146 -10.59 -21.45 -2.67
N THR A 147 -11.28 -20.48 -2.08
CA THR A 147 -12.52 -19.89 -2.60
C THR A 147 -12.42 -18.38 -2.84
N ILE A 148 -13.36 -17.82 -3.61
CA ILE A 148 -13.45 -16.37 -3.85
C ILE A 148 -13.77 -15.66 -2.53
N GLU A 149 -14.51 -16.31 -1.66
CA GLU A 149 -14.92 -15.88 -0.34
C GLU A 149 -13.70 -15.77 0.60
N ASP A 150 -12.78 -16.74 0.54
CA ASP A 150 -11.52 -16.67 1.27
C ASP A 150 -10.66 -15.50 0.78
N ALA A 151 -10.58 -15.30 -0.54
CA ALA A 151 -9.85 -14.17 -1.13
C ALA A 151 -10.47 -12.82 -0.73
N ALA A 152 -11.80 -12.71 -0.70
CA ALA A 152 -12.51 -11.53 -0.23
C ALA A 152 -12.22 -11.25 1.24
N THR A 153 -12.29 -12.29 2.08
CA THR A 153 -11.99 -12.21 3.52
C THR A 153 -10.54 -11.76 3.74
N ALA A 154 -9.58 -12.36 3.04
CA ALA A 154 -8.17 -11.98 3.12
C ALA A 154 -7.92 -10.52 2.73
N MET A 155 -8.61 -10.02 1.68
CA MET A 155 -8.52 -8.61 1.29
C MET A 155 -9.15 -7.69 2.33
N LEU A 156 -10.30 -8.05 2.91
CA LEU A 156 -10.96 -7.27 3.96
C LEU A 156 -10.11 -7.18 5.23
N GLU A 157 -9.55 -8.31 5.67
CA GLU A 157 -8.71 -8.39 6.88
C GLU A 157 -7.40 -7.60 6.74
N ALA A 158 -6.97 -7.29 5.52
CA ALA A 158 -5.83 -6.39 5.28
C ALA A 158 -6.15 -4.92 5.59
N ALA A 159 -7.43 -4.52 5.58
CA ALA A 159 -7.81 -3.15 5.90
C ALA A 159 -7.46 -2.80 7.36
N PRO A 160 -6.88 -1.61 7.63
CA PRO A 160 -6.73 -1.12 9.00
C PRO A 160 -8.10 -0.87 9.62
N LYS A 161 -8.26 -1.14 10.93
CA LYS A 161 -9.55 -0.99 11.64
C LYS A 161 -10.17 0.42 11.57
N HIS A 162 -9.36 1.45 11.35
CA HIS A 162 -9.79 2.84 11.27
C HIS A 162 -10.00 3.32 9.82
N ALA A 163 -9.71 2.49 8.83
CA ALA A 163 -9.80 2.86 7.43
C ALA A 163 -11.25 2.81 6.95
N ILE A 164 -11.62 3.75 6.09
CA ILE A 164 -12.88 3.66 5.34
C ILE A 164 -12.69 2.66 4.20
N ILE A 165 -13.52 1.62 4.17
CA ILE A 165 -13.52 0.65 3.08
C ILE A 165 -14.48 1.13 1.98
N MET A 166 -14.00 1.16 0.74
CA MET A 166 -14.81 1.50 -0.44
C MET A 166 -14.74 0.37 -1.45
N THR A 167 -15.90 -0.11 -1.90
CA THR A 167 -15.97 -1.19 -2.88
C THR A 167 -17.21 -1.03 -3.76
N ALA A 168 -17.09 -1.50 -5.01
CA ALA A 168 -18.22 -1.72 -5.90
C ALA A 168 -18.48 -3.23 -6.12
N GLU A 169 -17.81 -4.09 -5.34
CA GLU A 169 -17.99 -5.53 -5.37
C GLU A 169 -19.08 -5.95 -4.38
N ASP A 170 -20.29 -6.15 -4.91
CA ASP A 170 -21.48 -6.47 -4.12
C ASP A 170 -21.33 -7.76 -3.31
N ARG A 171 -20.56 -8.72 -3.82
CA ARG A 171 -20.32 -10.02 -3.19
C ARG A 171 -19.55 -9.93 -1.87
N ILE A 172 -18.89 -8.80 -1.61
CA ILE A 172 -18.12 -8.58 -0.38
C ILE A 172 -19.00 -8.05 0.76
N PHE A 173 -20.15 -7.42 0.47
CA PHE A 173 -20.95 -6.76 1.51
C PHE A 173 -21.43 -7.69 2.62
N GLN A 174 -21.62 -8.98 2.33
CA GLN A 174 -21.98 -9.99 3.33
C GLN A 174 -20.86 -10.31 4.33
N TYR A 175 -19.63 -9.86 4.08
CA TYR A 175 -18.44 -10.10 4.91
C TYR A 175 -17.91 -8.83 5.59
N MET A 176 -18.52 -7.67 5.35
CA MET A 176 -18.17 -6.38 5.96
C MET A 176 -18.94 -6.15 7.26
#